data_AF-A0AAN1BMR6-F1
#
_entry.id   AF-A0AAN1BMR6-F1
#
_cell.length_a   1.000
_cell.length_b   1.000
_cell.length_c   1.000
_cell.angle_alpha   90.00
_cell.angle_beta   90.00
_cell.angle_gamma   90.00
#
_symmetry.space_group_name_H-M   'P 1'
#
loop_
_entity.id
_entity.type
_entity.pdbx_description
1 polymer ?
#
loop_
_entity_poly.entity_id
_entity_poly.type
_entity_poly.pdbx_seq_one_letter_code
_entity_poly.pdbx_strand_id
1 'polypeptide(L)'
;MSDHKGARLVLDALPPADHLIADRGYDSTWFREELEARGIEPCIPSSKSRKIPFAYDKVLYRQRHKVDNLFAKLKDWRRIATRYDRCAHTFFSAICIAAAVIFWL
;
A
#
# COMPACT_ATOMS: atom_id res chain seq x y z
N MET A 1 -4.79 10.63 9.23
CA MET A 1 -3.46 10.13 9.62
C MET A 1 -2.54 10.36 8.43
N SER A 2 -1.33 10.90 8.61
CA SER A 2 -0.39 11.06 7.49
C SER A 2 0.18 9.69 7.09
N ASP A 3 0.37 9.45 5.80
CA ASP A 3 0.89 8.20 5.25
C ASP A 3 2.21 7.75 5.92
N HIS A 4 3.07 8.71 6.28
CA HIS A 4 4.30 8.45 7.05
C HIS A 4 4.05 7.82 8.43
N LYS A 5 2.98 8.25 9.13
CA LYS A 5 2.61 7.66 10.42
C LYS A 5 2.06 6.25 10.23
N GLY A 6 1.31 6.03 9.14
CA GLY A 6 0.80 4.70 8.77
C GLY A 6 1.94 3.73 8.47
N ALA A 7 2.91 4.14 7.64
CA ALA A 7 4.08 3.33 7.29
C ALA A 7 4.85 2.87 8.52
N ARG A 8 5.03 3.75 9.51
CA ARG A 8 5.73 3.42 10.76
C ARG A 8 5.02 2.34 11.58
N LEU A 9 3.69 2.25 11.53
CA LEU A 9 2.93 1.25 12.27
C LEU A 9 3.04 -0.15 11.66
N VAL A 10 3.29 -0.24 10.35
CA VAL A 10 3.33 -1.51 9.61
C VAL A 10 4.75 -1.95 9.26
N LEU A 11 5.74 -1.09 9.48
CA LEU A 11 7.14 -1.33 9.14
C LEU A 11 7.66 -2.65 9.73
N ASP A 12 7.41 -2.90 11.02
CA ASP A 12 7.86 -4.13 11.70
C ASP A 12 7.07 -5.37 11.29
N ALA A 13 5.93 -5.19 10.64
CA ALA A 13 5.11 -6.26 10.09
C ALA A 13 5.40 -6.53 8.60
N LEU A 14 6.34 -5.80 7.97
CA LEU A 14 6.70 -6.04 6.59
C LEU A 14 7.38 -7.41 6.46
N PRO A 15 6.94 -8.26 5.50
CA PRO A 15 7.64 -9.49 5.22
C PRO A 15 9.01 -9.20 4.58
N PRO A 16 9.96 -10.15 4.65
CA PRO A 16 11.19 -10.05 3.87
C PRO A 16 10.84 -10.00 2.38
N ALA A 17 11.41 -9.02 1.67
CA ALA A 17 11.18 -8.80 0.26
C ALA A 17 12.37 -8.05 -0.35
N ASP A 18 12.66 -8.31 -1.62
CA ASP A 18 13.76 -7.60 -2.31
C ASP A 18 13.37 -6.15 -2.62
N HIS A 19 12.09 -5.89 -2.89
CA HIS A 19 11.60 -4.58 -3.34
C HIS A 19 10.29 -4.21 -2.65
N LEU A 20 10.13 -2.92 -2.34
CA LEU A 20 8.87 -2.35 -1.87
C LEU A 20 8.33 -1.31 -2.86
N ILE A 21 7.10 -1.52 -3.34
CA ILE A 21 6.40 -0.57 -4.21
C ILE A 21 5.45 0.25 -3.33
N ALA A 22 5.60 1.57 -3.35
CA ALA A 22 4.73 2.47 -2.60
C ALA A 22 4.41 3.75 -3.37
N ASP A 23 3.28 4.36 -3.01
CA ASP A 23 2.87 5.64 -3.56
C ASP A 23 3.83 6.76 -3.19
N ARG A 24 3.82 7.82 -4.01
CA ARG A 24 4.58 9.06 -3.77
C ARG A 24 4.39 9.66 -2.37
N GLY A 25 3.23 9.45 -1.74
CA GLY A 25 2.96 9.90 -0.37
C GLY A 25 3.90 9.30 0.69
N TYR A 26 4.53 8.17 0.39
CA TYR A 26 5.51 7.51 1.25
C TYR A 26 6.95 7.94 1.00
N ASP A 27 7.20 8.98 0.18
CA ASP A 27 8.54 9.49 -0.14
C ASP A 27 9.18 10.28 1.03
N SER A 28 9.36 9.61 2.16
CA SER A 28 10.13 10.11 3.30
C SER A 28 11.53 9.53 3.33
N THR A 29 12.52 10.37 3.63
CA THR A 29 13.92 9.95 3.72
C THR A 29 14.12 8.85 4.76
N TRP A 30 13.57 9.02 5.98
CA TRP A 30 13.65 8.02 7.05
C TRP A 30 13.08 6.65 6.63
N PHE A 31 12.04 6.64 5.79
CA PHE A 31 11.40 5.38 5.38
C PHE A 31 12.25 4.65 4.35
N ARG A 32 12.90 5.38 3.44
CA ARG A 32 13.87 4.78 2.49
C ARG A 32 15.07 4.22 3.21
N GLU A 33 15.66 4.98 4.14
CA GLU A 33 16.82 4.56 4.93
C GLU A 33 16.53 3.28 5.73
N GLU A 34 15.35 3.19 6.32
CA GLU A 34 14.92 2.03 7.08
C GLU A 34 14.65 0.80 6.20
N LEU A 35 14.10 1.00 5.00
CA LEU A 35 13.94 -0.09 4.02
C LEU A 35 15.29 -0.60 3.54
N GLU A 36 16.22 0.30 3.23
CA GLU A 36 17.60 -0.03 2.84
C GLU A 36 18.33 -0.78 3.96
N ALA A 37 18.17 -0.35 5.22
CA ALA A 37 18.73 -1.04 6.39
C ALA A 37 18.20 -2.48 6.55
N ARG A 38 16.99 -2.75 6.05
CA ARG A 38 16.38 -4.08 6.01
C ARG A 38 16.70 -4.87 4.74
N GLY A 39 17.49 -4.30 3.83
CA GLY A 39 17.82 -4.91 2.54
C GLY A 39 16.68 -4.88 1.52
N ILE A 40 15.69 -4.00 1.71
CA ILE A 40 14.52 -3.85 0.83
C ILE A 40 14.71 -2.62 -0.05
N GLU A 41 14.73 -2.79 -1.38
CA GLU A 41 14.91 -1.66 -2.30
C GLU A 41 13.60 -0.85 -2.47
N PRO A 42 13.60 0.46 -2.17
CA PRO A 42 12.40 1.28 -2.24
C PRO A 42 12.07 1.74 -3.67
N CYS A 43 11.09 1.10 -4.30
CA CYS A 43 10.48 1.52 -5.57
C CYS A 43 9.37 2.56 -5.32
N ILE A 44 9.77 3.76 -4.90
CA ILE A 44 8.87 4.87 -4.54
C ILE A 44 9.15 6.08 -5.43
N PRO A 45 8.16 6.66 -6.12
CA PRO A 45 8.36 7.89 -6.88
C PRO A 45 8.65 9.08 -5.95
N SER A 46 9.57 9.95 -6.36
CA SER A 46 9.87 11.15 -5.59
C SER A 46 8.67 12.12 -5.52
N SER A 47 8.54 12.77 -4.37
CA SER A 47 7.60 13.85 -4.12
C SER A 47 7.93 15.09 -4.97
N LYS A 48 6.91 15.89 -5.30
CA LYS A 48 7.08 17.09 -6.15
C LYS A 48 7.98 18.16 -5.52
N SER A 49 8.07 18.18 -4.19
CA SER A 49 8.86 19.14 -3.41
C SER A 49 10.32 18.74 -3.24
N ARG A 50 10.70 17.51 -3.58
CA ARG A 50 12.07 17.02 -3.40
C ARG A 50 13.00 17.66 -4.45
N LYS A 51 14.09 18.27 -3.98
CA LYS A 51 15.07 18.97 -4.83
C LYS A 51 15.83 18.03 -5.77
N ILE A 52 16.19 16.86 -5.26
CA ILE A 52 16.93 15.82 -6.00
C ILE A 52 16.06 14.57 -6.01
N PRO A 53 15.46 14.21 -7.16
CA PRO A 53 14.65 13.00 -7.27
C PRO A 53 15.52 11.74 -7.16
N PHE A 54 15.01 10.74 -6.45
CA PHE A 54 15.56 9.38 -6.50
C PHE A 54 15.14 8.67 -7.79
N ALA A 55 16.07 7.90 -8.34
CA ALA A 55 15.76 6.92 -9.36
C ALA A 55 14.84 5.83 -8.77
N TYR A 56 13.94 5.32 -9.61
CA TYR A 56 13.10 4.17 -9.28
C TYR A 56 12.77 3.43 -10.57
N ASP A 57 12.58 2.11 -10.48
CA ASP A 57 12.17 1.31 -11.62
C ASP A 57 10.71 1.59 -11.98
N LYS A 58 10.48 2.22 -13.14
CA LYS A 58 9.14 2.54 -13.66
C LYS A 58 8.38 1.28 -14.09
N VAL A 59 9.06 0.24 -14.56
CA VAL A 59 8.44 -1.01 -14.99
C VAL A 59 7.92 -1.76 -13.77
N LEU A 60 8.73 -1.85 -12.72
CA LEU A 60 8.31 -2.41 -11.45
C LEU A 60 7.18 -1.59 -10.82
N TYR A 61 7.31 -0.26 -10.79
CA TYR A 61 6.28 0.63 -10.23
C TYR A 61 4.93 0.49 -10.93
N ARG A 62 4.89 0.17 -12.24
CA ARG A 62 3.63 -0.09 -12.95
C ARG A 62 2.85 -1.23 -12.30
N GLN A 63 3.49 -2.21 -11.66
CA GLN A 63 2.81 -3.33 -11.00
C GLN A 63 1.88 -2.90 -9.86
N ARG A 64 2.01 -1.66 -9.34
CA ARG A 64 1.08 -1.07 -8.35
C ARG A 64 -0.38 -1.14 -8.81
N HIS A 65 -0.65 -1.11 -10.12
CA HIS A 65 -2.01 -1.23 -10.66
C HIS A 65 -2.75 -2.50 -10.18
N LYS A 66 -2.03 -3.58 -9.86
CA LYS A 66 -2.63 -4.82 -9.34
C LYS A 66 -3.34 -4.57 -8.00
N VAL A 67 -2.70 -3.81 -7.11
CA VAL A 67 -3.26 -3.44 -5.81
C VAL A 67 -4.38 -2.42 -5.97
N ASP A 68 -4.22 -1.44 -6.86
CA ASP A 68 -5.29 -0.48 -7.17
C ASP A 68 -6.54 -1.18 -7.70
N ASN A 69 -6.39 -2.13 -8.62
CA ASN A 69 -7.48 -2.93 -9.18
C ASN A 69 -8.15 -3.81 -8.12
N LEU A 70 -7.39 -4.41 -7.21
CA LEU A 70 -7.91 -5.15 -6.06
C LEU A 70 -8.83 -4.27 -5.21
N PHE A 71 -8.38 -3.08 -4.83
CA PHE A 71 -9.19 -2.15 -4.04
C PHE A 71 -10.39 -1.58 -4.81
N ALA A 72 -10.26 -1.36 -6.12
CA ALA A 72 -11.37 -0.94 -6.96
C ALA A 72 -12.49 -1.97 -6.93
N LYS A 73 -12.18 -3.25 -7.19
CA LYS A 73 -13.16 -4.34 -7.13
C LYS A 73 -13.79 -4.51 -5.75
N LEU A 74 -13.01 -4.38 -4.68
CA LEU A 74 -13.55 -4.41 -3.32
C LEU A 74 -14.52 -3.26 -3.04
N LYS A 75 -14.32 -2.09 -3.68
CA LYS A 75 -15.20 -0.92 -3.54
C LYS A 75 -16.44 -0.98 -4.43
N ASP A 76 -16.55 -1.91 -5.37
CA ASP A 76 -17.81 -2.16 -6.09
C ASP A 76 -18.90 -2.61 -5.11
N TRP A 77 -18.50 -3.25 -4.00
CA TRP A 77 -19.39 -3.61 -2.92
C TRP A 77 -19.69 -2.37 -2.08
N ARG A 78 -20.89 -1.80 -2.27
CA ARG A 78 -21.35 -0.59 -1.59
C ARG A 78 -21.07 -0.61 -0.08
N ARG A 79 -21.28 -1.75 0.59
CA ARG A 79 -21.02 -1.92 2.02
C ARG A 79 -19.57 -1.64 2.43
N ILE A 80 -18.62 -2.09 1.61
CA ILE A 80 -17.19 -1.89 1.83
C ILE A 80 -16.80 -0.44 1.51
N ALA A 81 -17.28 0.09 0.37
CA ALA A 81 -16.95 1.44 -0.07
C ALA A 81 -17.39 2.52 0.93
N THR A 82 -18.60 2.40 1.47
CA THR A 82 -19.15 3.38 2.43
C THR A 82 -18.75 3.10 3.87
N ARG A 83 -18.12 1.96 4.16
CA ARG A 83 -17.83 1.47 5.52
C ARG A 83 -19.07 1.53 6.43
N TYR A 84 -20.16 0.88 6.02
CA TYR A 84 -21.40 0.89 6.82
C TYR A 84 -21.24 0.27 8.22
N ASP A 85 -20.31 -0.67 8.37
CA ASP A 85 -20.09 -1.40 9.61
C ASP A 85 -19.38 -0.54 10.66
N ARG A 86 -20.02 -0.35 11.82
CA ARG A 86 -19.40 0.33 12.97
C ARG A 86 -18.35 -0.54 13.67
N CYS A 87 -18.53 -1.85 13.63
CA CYS A 87 -17.62 -2.81 14.25
C CYS A 87 -16.53 -3.24 13.27
N ALA A 88 -15.26 -3.12 13.68
CA ALA A 88 -14.11 -3.48 12.85
C ALA A 88 -14.12 -4.96 12.43
N HIS A 89 -14.55 -5.86 13.33
CA HIS A 89 -14.66 -7.29 13.00
C HIS A 89 -15.68 -7.54 11.88
N THR A 90 -16.84 -6.87 11.93
CA THR A 90 -17.90 -7.06 10.93
C THR A 90 -17.46 -6.50 9.58
N PHE A 91 -16.78 -5.36 9.59
CA PHE A 91 -16.19 -4.77 8.39
C PHE A 91 -15.14 -5.70 7.77
N PHE A 92 -14.25 -6.27 8.59
CA PHE A 92 -13.24 -7.21 8.13
C PHE A 92 -13.87 -8.48 7.53
N SER A 93 -14.88 -9.07 8.19
CA SER A 93 -15.62 -10.21 7.64
C SER A 93 -16.27 -9.88 6.28
N ALA A 94 -16.82 -8.67 6.11
CA ALA A 94 -17.37 -8.23 4.84
C ALA A 94 -16.30 -8.17 3.73
N ILE A 95 -15.09 -7.67 4.05
CA ILE A 95 -13.96 -7.67 3.12
C ILE A 95 -13.56 -9.10 2.73
N CYS A 96 -13.45 -10.01 3.70
CA CYS A 96 -13.11 -11.41 3.44
C CYS A 96 -14.12 -12.08 2.51
N ILE A 97 -15.42 -11.86 2.74
CA ILE A 97 -16.48 -12.39 1.87
C ILE A 97 -16.36 -11.81 0.46
N ALA A 98 -16.23 -10.50 0.31
CA ALA A 98 -16.08 -9.89 -1.00
C ALA A 98 -14.82 -10.39 -1.73
N ALA A 99 -13.69 -10.53 -1.03
CA ALA A 99 -12.47 -11.06 -1.60
C ALA A 99 -12.64 -12.51 -2.09
N ALA A 100 -13.28 -13.37 -1.30
CA ALA A 100 -13.57 -14.74 -1.72
C ALA A 100 -14.47 -14.76 -2.98
N VAL A 101 -15.52 -13.95 -3.01
CA VAL A 101 -16.43 -13.91 -4.17
C VAL A 101 -15.75 -13.34 -5.42
N ILE A 102 -14.90 -12.32 -5.30
CA ILE A 102 -14.29 -11.64 -6.45
C ILE A 102 -13.10 -12.42 -7.04
N PHE A 103 -12.32 -13.11 -6.20
CA PHE A 103 -11.04 -13.69 -6.61
C PHE A 103 -11.01 -15.23 -6.63
N TRP A 104 -12.06 -15.89 -6.13
CA TRP A 104 -12.12 -17.36 -6.08
C TRP A 104 -13.33 -17.95 -6.80
N LEU A 105 -14.48 -17.28 -6.80
CA LEU A 105 -15.68 -17.68 -7.55
C LEU A 105 -15.71 -17.02 -8.94
#